data_AF-A0A9W9YL01-F1
#
_entry.id   AF-A0A9W9YL01-F1
#
_cell.length_a   1.000
_cell.length_b   1.000
_cell.length_c   1.000
_cell.angle_alpha   90.00
_cell.angle_beta   90.00
_cell.angle_gamma   90.00
#
_symmetry.space_group_name_H-M   'P 1'
#
loop_
_entity.id
_entity.type
_entity.pdbx_description
1 polymer ?
#
loop_
_entity_poly.entity_id
_entity_poly.type
_entity_poly.pdbx_seq_one_letter_code
_entity_poly.pdbx_strand_id
1 'polypeptide(L)'
;MAMEPALSALISYEAQDKVLDLMTEKGFTGLASANLLAKDGPRPIYRKDLKQDDIAYYEILSGDGKEYFLLSAGPKTADNRFVESGDINATSQQYRPTDALNMQARRNGQTCFKHYRLSQAGLYMCEDRSGIPVAATYNWTSNAPIDPKQWKSLPGMVKASLTFFNKEWRGLSCEVSEEGEWGSLRQVQSVQKLAQYDEEALQSGSKHRISLGFHPYKSTPRIFFTGTGGIKSDLKTADWQKKLCAVLPNVCSGSDLTYVNSRLFISARNGINYFELLVHKDKSTVQKILMNTDISFSVQVTTSDDGIVWEKRFGIETNFASRTKRWSPWSYWSVYHPHLFPNYHQHRCCGCYSGCGAVAWAQIFAYYDR
;
A
#
# COMPACT_ATOMS: atom_id res chain seq x y z
N MET A 1 6.75 -13.36 -34.81
CA MET A 1 7.50 -13.95 -33.67
C MET A 1 6.79 -13.46 -32.42
N ALA A 2 5.97 -14.32 -31.81
CA ALA A 2 5.12 -13.93 -30.67
C ALA A 2 5.99 -13.80 -29.43
N MET A 3 6.12 -12.57 -28.91
CA MET A 3 6.72 -12.32 -27.61
C MET A 3 5.83 -13.01 -26.57
N GLU A 4 6.33 -14.07 -25.94
CA GLU A 4 5.80 -14.54 -24.67
C GLU A 4 5.64 -13.32 -23.76
N PRO A 5 4.58 -13.22 -22.92
CA PRO A 5 4.50 -12.16 -21.94
C PRO A 5 5.67 -12.38 -20.96
N ALA A 6 6.79 -11.71 -21.22
CA ALA A 6 7.90 -11.62 -20.30
C ALA A 6 7.30 -11.15 -18.96
N LEU A 7 7.52 -11.92 -17.89
CA LEU A 7 7.66 -11.63 -16.45
C LEU A 7 7.32 -10.23 -15.84
N SER A 8 6.69 -9.31 -16.57
CA SER A 8 6.27 -7.96 -16.19
C SER A 8 4.89 -7.95 -15.51
N ALA A 9 4.44 -9.10 -15.01
CA ALA A 9 3.11 -9.32 -14.43
C ALA A 9 3.15 -9.81 -12.98
N LEU A 10 4.30 -9.68 -12.30
CA LEU A 10 4.39 -9.91 -10.86
C LEU A 10 4.40 -8.56 -10.14
N ILE A 11 3.55 -8.42 -9.13
CA ILE A 11 3.55 -7.25 -8.25
C ILE A 11 4.83 -7.24 -7.38
N SER A 12 5.34 -6.05 -7.08
CA SER A 12 6.49 -5.82 -6.18
C SER A 12 6.30 -6.50 -4.81
N TYR A 13 7.38 -6.81 -4.10
CA TYR A 13 7.30 -7.40 -2.76
C TYR A 13 6.48 -6.53 -1.80
N GLU A 14 6.65 -5.21 -1.86
CA GLU A 14 5.92 -4.27 -1.02
C GLU A 14 4.41 -4.30 -1.26
N ALA A 15 4.00 -4.45 -2.51
CA ALA A 15 2.59 -4.63 -2.88
C ALA A 15 2.07 -6.00 -2.44
N GLN A 16 2.86 -7.07 -2.53
CA GLN A 16 2.47 -8.39 -2.03
C GLN A 16 2.21 -8.38 -0.52
N ASP A 17 3.12 -7.75 0.22
CA ASP A 17 3.00 -7.55 1.67
C ASP A 17 1.70 -6.79 2.00
N LYS A 18 1.40 -5.70 1.26
CA LYS A 18 0.14 -4.96 1.46
C LYS A 18 -1.12 -5.77 1.09
N VAL A 19 -1.07 -6.60 0.04
CA VAL A 19 -2.18 -7.51 -0.30
C VAL A 19 -2.48 -8.47 0.85
N LEU A 20 -1.43 -9.03 1.47
CA LEU A 20 -1.56 -9.97 2.59
C LEU A 20 -2.15 -9.30 3.84
N ASP A 21 -1.79 -8.05 4.10
CA ASP A 21 -2.37 -7.25 5.18
C ASP A 21 -3.87 -7.02 4.93
N LEU A 22 -4.19 -6.46 3.76
CA LEU A 22 -5.56 -6.08 3.40
C LEU A 22 -6.52 -7.26 3.29
N MET A 23 -6.08 -8.43 2.81
CA MET A 23 -7.01 -9.57 2.64
C MET A 23 -7.64 -10.08 3.96
N THR A 24 -7.14 -9.62 5.11
CA THR A 24 -7.74 -9.91 6.43
C THR A 24 -8.75 -8.85 6.88
N GLU A 25 -8.78 -7.70 6.21
CA GLU A 25 -9.63 -6.57 6.52
C GLU A 25 -11.02 -6.71 5.87
N LYS A 26 -12.04 -6.24 6.59
CA LYS A 26 -13.41 -6.23 6.08
C LYS A 26 -13.51 -5.22 4.93
N GLY A 27 -13.99 -5.67 3.77
CA GLY A 27 -14.06 -4.86 2.55
C GLY A 27 -12.98 -5.16 1.52
N PHE A 28 -11.98 -5.97 1.87
CA PHE A 28 -10.86 -6.32 0.99
C PHE A 28 -10.77 -7.82 0.69
N THR A 29 -11.82 -8.57 1.02
CA THR A 29 -11.85 -10.04 0.85
C THR A 29 -11.72 -10.46 -0.62
N GLY A 30 -12.07 -9.58 -1.57
CA GLY A 30 -11.86 -9.78 -3.00
C GLY A 30 -10.39 -9.96 -3.40
N LEU A 31 -9.43 -9.40 -2.62
CA LEU A 31 -7.99 -9.60 -2.84
C LEU A 31 -7.53 -11.02 -2.53
N ALA A 32 -8.23 -11.74 -1.65
CA ALA A 32 -7.88 -13.11 -1.29
C ALA A 32 -8.03 -14.08 -2.47
N SER A 33 -8.99 -13.81 -3.36
CA SER A 33 -9.29 -14.60 -4.56
C SER A 33 -8.82 -13.96 -5.87
N ALA A 34 -8.17 -12.79 -5.81
CA ALA A 34 -7.64 -12.12 -6.99
C ALA A 34 -6.63 -13.00 -7.73
N ASN A 35 -6.72 -13.06 -9.05
CA ASN A 35 -5.78 -13.84 -9.85
C ASN A 35 -4.54 -12.99 -10.20
N LEU A 36 -3.58 -12.94 -9.27
CA LEU A 36 -2.39 -12.09 -9.40
C LEU A 36 -1.38 -12.60 -10.43
N LEU A 37 -1.51 -13.84 -10.87
CA LEU A 37 -0.62 -14.50 -11.83
C LEU A 37 -1.23 -14.58 -13.24
N ALA A 38 -2.46 -14.08 -13.43
CA ALA A 38 -3.08 -14.04 -14.75
C ALA A 38 -2.33 -13.09 -15.69
N LYS A 39 -2.36 -13.40 -16.98
CA LYS A 39 -1.85 -12.53 -18.05
C LYS A 39 -2.52 -11.15 -18.05
N ASP A 40 -3.78 -11.14 -17.64
CA ASP A 40 -4.68 -10.00 -17.48
C ASP A 40 -4.89 -9.63 -16.00
N GLY A 41 -3.97 -10.08 -15.13
CA GLY A 41 -3.91 -9.83 -13.70
C GLY A 41 -3.57 -8.37 -13.34
N PRO A 42 -2.66 -8.11 -12.40
CA PRO A 42 -2.33 -6.75 -11.97
C PRO A 42 -1.85 -5.90 -13.14
N ARG A 43 -2.49 -4.76 -13.38
CA ARG A 43 -2.13 -3.84 -14.46
C ARG A 43 -1.19 -2.77 -13.94
N PRO A 44 -0.01 -2.59 -14.56
CA PRO A 44 0.91 -1.54 -14.17
C PRO A 44 0.36 -0.17 -14.58
N ILE A 45 0.37 0.76 -13.63
CA ILE A 45 0.08 2.18 -13.86
C ILE A 45 1.33 2.98 -13.53
N TYR A 46 1.65 3.95 -14.37
CA TYR A 46 2.86 4.76 -14.29
C TYR A 46 2.54 6.18 -13.86
N ARG A 47 3.59 6.93 -13.53
CA ARG A 47 3.52 8.36 -13.24
C ARG A 47 4.50 9.12 -14.12
N LYS A 48 4.16 10.37 -14.45
CA LYS A 48 4.98 11.20 -15.34
C LYS A 48 6.13 11.93 -14.63
N ASP A 49 6.11 11.99 -13.30
CA ASP A 49 7.20 12.52 -12.48
C ASP A 49 8.24 11.45 -12.11
N LEU A 50 7.92 10.17 -12.27
CA LEU A 50 8.84 9.04 -12.07
C LEU A 50 9.60 8.69 -13.35
N LYS A 51 10.60 7.81 -13.25
CA LYS A 51 11.31 7.31 -14.45
C LYS A 51 10.33 6.57 -15.35
N GLN A 52 10.58 6.64 -16.66
CA GLN A 52 9.64 6.14 -17.67
C GLN A 52 9.16 4.72 -17.39
N ASP A 53 10.04 3.79 -17.03
CA ASP A 53 9.70 2.38 -16.82
C ASP A 53 9.47 2.00 -15.35
N ASP A 54 9.45 2.99 -14.45
CA ASP A 54 9.07 2.76 -13.07
C ASP A 54 7.56 2.58 -12.96
N ILE A 55 7.12 1.34 -12.71
CA ILE A 55 5.74 1.06 -12.29
C ILE A 55 5.50 1.83 -10.99
N ALA A 56 4.46 2.67 -11.00
CA ALA A 56 4.04 3.43 -9.83
C ALA A 56 2.98 2.66 -9.03
N TYR A 57 2.01 2.05 -9.72
CA TYR A 57 0.92 1.35 -9.05
C TYR A 57 0.57 0.05 -9.78
N TYR A 58 -0.11 -0.83 -9.06
CA TYR A 58 -0.75 -2.02 -9.60
C TYR A 58 -2.25 -1.91 -9.40
N GLU A 59 -3.00 -1.89 -10.49
CA GLU A 59 -4.46 -1.99 -10.48
C GLU A 59 -4.85 -3.48 -10.52
N ILE A 60 -5.41 -3.98 -9.42
CA ILE A 60 -5.72 -5.38 -9.18
C ILE A 60 -7.23 -5.56 -9.23
N LEU A 61 -7.70 -6.54 -10.00
CA LEU A 61 -9.10 -6.92 -10.03
C LEU A 61 -9.40 -7.92 -8.91
N SER A 62 -10.54 -7.76 -8.23
CA SER A 62 -11.04 -8.77 -7.28
C SER A 62 -11.27 -10.11 -7.97
N GLY A 63 -11.23 -11.21 -7.21
CA GLY A 63 -11.44 -12.55 -7.78
C GLY A 63 -12.82 -12.76 -8.41
N ASP A 64 -13.83 -11.99 -8.00
CA ASP A 64 -15.19 -12.03 -8.57
C ASP A 64 -15.41 -10.99 -9.67
N GLY A 65 -14.40 -10.14 -9.96
CA GLY A 65 -14.45 -9.13 -11.00
C GLY A 65 -15.33 -7.91 -10.71
N LYS A 66 -15.80 -7.74 -9.47
CA LYS A 66 -16.73 -6.67 -9.08
C LYS A 66 -16.07 -5.45 -8.45
N GLU A 67 -14.80 -5.54 -8.09
CA GLU A 67 -14.07 -4.46 -7.45
C GLU A 67 -12.66 -4.39 -8.04
N TYR A 68 -12.04 -3.22 -7.93
CA TYR A 68 -10.61 -3.08 -8.13
C TYR A 68 -9.94 -2.42 -6.95
N PHE A 69 -8.64 -2.68 -6.83
CA PHE A 69 -7.76 -2.14 -5.81
C PHE A 69 -6.54 -1.54 -6.50
N LEU A 70 -6.10 -0.38 -6.03
CA LEU A 70 -4.87 0.25 -6.48
C LEU A 70 -3.86 0.26 -5.35
N LEU A 71 -2.73 -0.39 -5.58
CA LEU A 71 -1.64 -0.48 -4.61
C LEU A 71 -0.39 0.21 -5.16
N SER A 72 0.29 0.97 -4.32
CA SER A 72 1.61 1.53 -4.64
C SER A 72 2.64 0.42 -4.84
N ALA A 73 3.47 0.57 -5.86
CA ALA A 73 4.51 -0.39 -6.22
C ALA A 73 5.76 -0.32 -5.32
N GLY A 74 5.85 0.67 -4.43
CA GLY A 74 6.99 0.83 -3.52
C GLY A 74 7.19 2.28 -3.06
N PRO A 75 8.16 2.52 -2.16
CA PRO A 75 8.39 3.83 -1.54
C PRO A 75 8.76 4.94 -2.52
N LYS A 76 9.23 4.59 -3.72
CA LYS A 76 9.55 5.56 -4.78
C LYS A 76 8.34 6.35 -5.27
N THR A 77 7.11 5.87 -5.03
CA THR A 77 5.89 6.62 -5.36
C THR A 77 5.68 7.78 -4.40
N ALA A 78 6.22 7.68 -3.19
CA ALA A 78 5.93 8.58 -2.07
C ALA A 78 4.41 8.80 -1.87
N ASP A 79 3.65 7.74 -2.06
CA ASP A 79 2.19 7.65 -1.90
C ASP A 79 1.87 6.56 -0.86
N ASN A 80 0.61 6.43 -0.45
CA ASN A 80 0.18 5.38 0.49
C ASN A 80 0.32 3.98 -0.12
N ARG A 81 0.53 2.94 0.71
CA ARG A 81 0.67 1.55 0.21
C ARG A 81 -0.63 1.07 -0.45
N PHE A 82 -1.77 1.42 0.17
CA PHE A 82 -3.10 1.33 -0.43
C PHE A 82 -3.53 2.72 -0.89
N VAL A 83 -3.96 2.86 -2.14
CA VAL A 83 -4.24 4.17 -2.74
C VAL A 83 -5.73 4.39 -2.92
N GLU A 84 -6.42 3.45 -3.56
CA GLU A 84 -7.86 3.51 -3.75
C GLU A 84 -8.44 2.14 -4.07
N SER A 85 -9.77 2.04 -3.99
CA SER A 85 -10.55 0.92 -4.51
C SER A 85 -11.82 1.44 -5.14
N GLY A 86 -12.50 0.61 -5.94
CA GLY A 86 -13.82 0.98 -6.42
C GLY A 86 -14.59 -0.19 -6.99
N ASP A 87 -15.91 -0.05 -6.98
CA ASP A 87 -16.84 -1.01 -7.56
C ASP A 87 -16.80 -0.97 -9.10
N ILE A 88 -17.03 -2.14 -9.69
CA ILE A 88 -17.16 -2.37 -11.11
C ILE A 88 -18.58 -2.81 -11.39
N ASN A 89 -19.31 -1.97 -12.11
CA ASN A 89 -20.68 -2.22 -12.50
C ASN A 89 -20.91 -1.71 -13.92
N ALA A 90 -20.98 -2.65 -14.87
CA ALA A 90 -21.21 -2.34 -16.27
C ALA A 90 -22.55 -1.60 -16.51
N THR A 91 -23.58 -1.88 -15.72
CA THR A 91 -24.90 -1.23 -15.82
C THR A 91 -24.82 0.24 -15.46
N SER A 92 -24.05 0.57 -14.42
CA SER A 92 -23.79 1.94 -13.98
C SER A 92 -22.60 2.59 -14.68
N GLN A 93 -22.05 1.95 -15.72
CA GLN A 93 -20.84 2.39 -16.44
C GLN A 93 -19.63 2.66 -15.52
N GLN A 94 -19.56 1.94 -14.40
CA GLN A 94 -18.43 1.95 -13.49
C GLN A 94 -17.46 0.85 -13.90
N TYR A 95 -16.27 1.26 -14.32
CA TYR A 95 -15.22 0.38 -14.77
C TYR A 95 -13.94 0.70 -14.02
N ARG A 96 -13.00 -0.24 -14.05
CA ARG A 96 -11.60 0.09 -13.73
C ARG A 96 -11.14 1.29 -14.55
N PRO A 97 -10.39 2.24 -13.96
CA PRO A 97 -9.81 3.35 -14.70
C PRO A 97 -9.12 2.92 -16.00
N THR A 98 -8.32 1.84 -15.97
CA THR A 98 -7.62 1.38 -17.18
C THR A 98 -8.56 0.75 -18.23
N ASP A 99 -9.65 0.10 -17.83
CA ASP A 99 -10.68 -0.41 -18.76
C ASP A 99 -11.43 0.74 -19.43
N ALA A 100 -11.78 1.79 -18.68
CA ALA A 100 -12.41 3.00 -19.21
C ALA A 100 -11.51 3.66 -20.27
N LEU A 101 -10.22 3.81 -20.00
CA LEU A 101 -9.24 4.33 -20.95
C LEU A 101 -9.12 3.46 -22.21
N ASN A 102 -9.06 2.14 -22.06
CA ASN A 102 -8.99 1.20 -23.18
C ASN A 102 -10.22 1.33 -24.09
N MET A 103 -11.42 1.44 -23.51
CA MET A 103 -12.66 1.62 -24.28
C MET A 103 -12.68 2.97 -25.01
N GLN A 104 -12.24 4.04 -24.35
CA GLN A 104 -12.18 5.37 -24.95
C GLN A 104 -11.16 5.44 -26.09
N ALA A 105 -9.95 4.89 -25.91
CA ALA A 105 -8.94 4.82 -26.96
C ALA A 105 -9.46 4.05 -28.19
N ARG A 106 -10.15 2.92 -27.98
CA ARG A 106 -10.77 2.14 -29.06
C ARG A 106 -11.81 2.93 -29.85
N ARG A 107 -12.64 3.73 -29.18
CA ARG A 107 -13.62 4.63 -29.85
C ARG A 107 -12.93 5.66 -30.74
N ASN A 108 -11.69 6.02 -30.43
CA ASN A 108 -10.86 6.95 -31.20
C ASN A 108 -10.02 6.25 -32.29
N GLY A 109 -10.19 4.94 -32.50
CA GLY A 109 -9.36 4.14 -33.42
C GLY A 109 -7.93 3.94 -32.93
N GLN A 110 -7.69 4.09 -31.62
CA GLN A 110 -6.38 3.99 -30.96
C GLN A 110 -6.32 2.79 -30.01
N THR A 111 -5.12 2.48 -29.52
CA THR A 111 -4.90 1.44 -28.51
C THR A 111 -4.01 1.98 -27.39
N CYS A 112 -4.43 1.81 -26.14
CA CYS A 112 -3.58 2.09 -24.99
C CYS A 112 -2.45 1.06 -24.91
N PHE A 113 -1.21 1.54 -24.84
CA PHE A 113 -0.03 0.76 -24.55
C PHE A 113 0.43 0.93 -23.10
N LYS A 114 0.36 2.15 -22.56
CA LYS A 114 0.82 2.49 -21.21
C LYS A 114 -0.18 3.38 -20.49
N HIS A 115 -0.55 3.03 -19.26
CA HIS A 115 -1.52 3.76 -18.44
C HIS A 115 -0.81 4.62 -17.40
N TYR A 116 -1.29 5.84 -17.19
CA TYR A 116 -0.71 6.76 -16.23
C TYR A 116 -1.78 7.28 -15.28
N ARG A 117 -1.40 7.46 -14.01
CA ARG A 117 -2.10 8.31 -13.06
C ARG A 117 -1.41 9.67 -13.08
N LEU A 118 -2.17 10.72 -13.36
CA LEU A 118 -1.68 12.08 -13.49
C LEU A 118 -1.74 12.86 -12.19
N SER A 119 -2.75 12.61 -11.35
CA SER A 119 -2.92 13.31 -10.07
C SER A 119 -3.38 12.38 -8.94
N GLN A 120 -3.25 12.87 -7.70
CA GLN A 120 -3.79 12.20 -6.51
C GLN A 120 -5.32 12.07 -6.59
N ALA A 121 -6.02 13.01 -7.26
CA ALA A 121 -7.48 13.01 -7.40
C ALA A 121 -8.04 11.97 -8.39
N GLY A 122 -7.24 10.98 -8.84
CA GLY A 122 -7.71 9.91 -9.72
C GLY A 122 -7.88 10.33 -11.18
N LEU A 123 -7.09 11.30 -11.65
CA LEU A 123 -7.00 11.59 -13.08
C LEU A 123 -6.10 10.57 -13.75
N TYR A 124 -6.61 9.88 -14.77
CA TYR A 124 -5.86 8.88 -15.51
C TYR A 124 -5.78 9.22 -16.99
N MET A 125 -4.72 8.73 -17.63
CA MET A 125 -4.58 8.77 -19.09
C MET A 125 -3.91 7.51 -19.60
N CYS A 126 -3.96 7.28 -20.91
CA CYS A 126 -3.11 6.29 -21.56
C CYS A 126 -2.41 6.85 -22.79
N GLU A 127 -1.25 6.29 -23.08
CA GLU A 127 -0.46 6.55 -24.27
C GLU A 127 -0.44 5.34 -25.19
N ASP A 128 -0.31 5.59 -26.49
CA ASP A 128 -0.04 4.56 -27.48
C ASP A 128 1.43 4.12 -27.47
N ARG A 129 1.83 3.26 -28.42
CA ARG A 129 3.21 2.77 -28.55
C ARG A 129 4.23 3.87 -28.90
N SER A 130 3.77 4.99 -29.44
CA SER A 130 4.60 6.14 -29.81
C SER A 130 4.75 7.14 -28.65
N GLY A 131 4.13 6.85 -27.50
CA GLY A 131 4.12 7.76 -26.34
C GLY A 131 3.15 8.94 -26.51
N ILE A 132 2.19 8.85 -27.43
CA ILE A 132 1.19 9.91 -27.64
C ILE A 132 -0.03 9.62 -26.75
N PRO A 133 -0.48 10.58 -25.92
CA PRO A 133 -1.74 10.47 -25.20
C PRO A 133 -2.94 10.28 -26.13
N VAL A 134 -3.72 9.21 -25.92
CA VAL A 134 -4.86 8.83 -26.78
C VAL A 134 -6.20 8.71 -26.04
N ALA A 135 -6.17 8.67 -24.70
CA ALA A 135 -7.35 8.62 -23.84
C ALA A 135 -7.04 9.23 -22.47
N ALA A 136 -8.06 9.77 -21.80
CA ALA A 136 -8.00 10.23 -20.43
C ALA A 136 -9.40 10.19 -19.77
N THR A 137 -9.45 9.95 -18.47
CA THR A 137 -10.71 9.77 -17.73
C THR A 137 -11.52 11.07 -17.62
N TYR A 138 -10.86 12.23 -17.73
CA TYR A 138 -11.50 13.52 -17.54
C TYR A 138 -10.77 14.67 -18.26
N ASN A 139 -11.48 15.70 -18.70
CA ASN A 139 -10.88 16.93 -19.22
C ASN A 139 -10.72 17.92 -18.08
N TRP A 140 -9.53 17.96 -17.46
CA TRP A 140 -9.21 18.83 -16.34
C TRP A 140 -9.02 20.30 -16.73
N THR A 141 -8.89 20.63 -18.02
CA THR A 141 -8.76 22.02 -18.48
C THR A 141 -10.10 22.72 -18.64
N SER A 142 -11.14 21.96 -19.02
CA SER A 142 -12.50 22.47 -19.20
C SER A 142 -13.48 22.00 -18.12
N ASN A 143 -12.99 21.23 -17.14
CA ASN A 143 -13.80 20.60 -16.09
C ASN A 143 -15.04 19.85 -16.66
N ALA A 144 -14.80 18.98 -17.65
CA ALA A 144 -15.85 18.23 -18.34
C ALA A 144 -15.40 16.81 -18.72
N PRO A 145 -16.33 15.89 -19.03
CA PRO A 145 -15.97 14.62 -19.67
C PRO A 145 -15.21 14.84 -20.98
N ILE A 146 -14.22 14.00 -21.29
CA ILE A 146 -13.49 14.11 -22.57
C ILE A 146 -14.40 13.73 -23.74
N ASP A 147 -14.56 14.66 -24.67
CA ASP A 147 -15.15 14.40 -25.98
C ASP A 147 -14.20 13.47 -26.79
N PRO A 148 -14.70 12.34 -27.32
CA PRO A 148 -13.95 11.48 -28.25
C PRO A 148 -13.29 12.20 -29.42
N LYS A 149 -13.72 13.41 -29.81
CA LYS A 149 -13.08 14.19 -30.89
C LYS A 149 -11.91 15.05 -30.41
N GLN A 150 -11.79 15.29 -29.11
CA GLN A 150 -10.79 16.17 -28.49
C GLN A 150 -9.50 15.44 -28.09
N TRP A 151 -9.39 14.12 -28.28
CA TRP A 151 -8.19 13.39 -27.82
C TRP A 151 -6.88 13.93 -28.44
N LYS A 152 -6.93 14.51 -29.64
CA LYS A 152 -5.78 15.11 -30.32
C LYS A 152 -5.17 16.31 -29.57
N SER A 153 -5.93 16.97 -28.69
CA SER A 153 -5.40 18.06 -27.84
C SER A 153 -4.78 17.57 -26.53
N LEU A 154 -4.98 16.28 -26.16
CA LEU A 154 -4.43 15.71 -24.92
C LEU A 154 -2.92 15.91 -24.76
N PRO A 155 -2.06 15.73 -25.80
CA PRO A 155 -0.63 15.95 -25.65
C PRO A 155 -0.30 17.38 -25.18
N GLY A 156 -0.99 18.39 -25.75
CA GLY A 156 -0.84 19.78 -25.36
C GLY A 156 -1.35 20.06 -23.95
N MET A 157 -2.50 19.48 -23.58
CA MET A 157 -3.09 19.61 -22.24
C MET A 157 -2.20 19.01 -21.16
N VAL A 158 -1.70 17.78 -21.38
CA VAL A 158 -0.78 17.10 -20.46
C VAL A 158 0.48 17.92 -20.28
N LYS A 159 1.10 18.38 -21.39
CA LYS A 159 2.31 19.21 -21.33
C LYS A 159 2.10 20.50 -20.54
N ALA A 160 0.95 21.17 -20.72
CA ALA A 160 0.63 22.41 -20.02
C ALA A 160 0.39 22.19 -18.51
N SER A 161 -0.22 21.07 -18.11
CA SER A 161 -0.58 20.78 -16.72
C SER A 161 0.48 20.00 -15.94
N LEU A 162 1.52 19.46 -16.59
CA LEU A 162 2.48 18.56 -15.95
C LEU A 162 3.18 19.18 -14.74
N THR A 163 3.53 20.47 -14.80
CA THR A 163 4.16 21.17 -13.66
C THR A 163 3.23 21.21 -12.43
N PHE A 164 1.92 21.33 -12.64
CA PHE A 164 0.92 21.33 -11.58
C PHE A 164 0.80 19.94 -10.95
N PHE A 165 0.66 18.89 -11.77
CA PHE A 165 0.64 17.50 -11.30
C PHE A 165 1.91 17.14 -10.51
N ASN A 166 3.09 17.51 -11.00
CA ASN A 166 4.35 17.29 -10.29
C ASN A 166 4.44 18.07 -8.97
N LYS A 167 3.67 19.15 -8.81
CA LYS A 167 3.57 19.87 -7.53
C LYS A 167 2.66 19.12 -6.56
N GLU A 168 1.52 18.60 -7.02
CA GLU A 168 0.62 17.76 -6.21
C GLU A 168 1.36 16.53 -5.67
N TRP A 169 2.07 15.81 -6.54
CA TRP A 169 2.86 14.63 -6.13
C TRP A 169 3.93 14.93 -5.08
N ARG A 170 4.55 16.11 -5.14
CA ARG A 170 5.50 16.56 -4.12
C ARG A 170 4.82 16.92 -2.80
N GLY A 171 3.60 17.46 -2.84
CA GLY A 171 2.79 17.70 -1.64
C GLY A 171 2.49 16.39 -0.91
N LEU A 172 1.93 15.42 -1.65
CA LEU A 172 1.66 14.08 -1.15
C LEU A 172 2.91 13.39 -0.58
N SER A 173 4.05 13.52 -1.26
CA SER A 173 5.31 12.97 -0.79
C SER A 173 5.74 13.51 0.58
N CYS A 174 5.48 14.79 0.88
CA CYS A 174 5.78 15.36 2.19
C CYS A 174 4.87 14.74 3.26
N GLU A 175 3.57 14.64 2.98
CA GLU A 175 2.55 14.11 3.89
C GLU A 175 2.84 12.64 4.26
N VAL A 176 3.04 11.78 3.25
CA VAL A 176 3.32 10.35 3.46
C VAL A 176 4.65 10.12 4.18
N SER A 177 5.64 10.99 3.96
CA SER A 177 6.92 10.91 4.66
C SER A 177 6.78 11.21 6.15
N GLU A 178 5.87 12.13 6.54
CA GLU A 178 5.60 12.45 7.94
C GLU A 178 4.85 11.34 8.67
N GLU A 179 4.06 10.54 7.94
CA GLU A 179 3.26 9.43 8.49
C GLU A 179 4.05 8.12 8.68
N GLY A 180 5.23 8.01 8.07
CA GLY A 180 6.09 6.83 8.23
C GLY A 180 5.56 5.56 7.54
N GLU A 181 4.67 5.71 6.55
CA GLU A 181 3.97 4.62 5.83
C GLU A 181 4.92 3.53 5.27
N TRP A 182 6.12 3.93 4.86
CA TRP A 182 7.15 3.05 4.29
C TRP A 182 8.28 2.69 5.27
N GLY A 183 8.16 3.09 6.54
CA GLY A 183 9.26 3.06 7.51
C GLY A 183 9.65 1.67 8.01
N SER A 184 8.73 0.70 7.97
CA SER A 184 8.91 -0.63 8.58
C SER A 184 9.41 -1.70 7.63
N LEU A 185 9.28 -1.55 6.31
CA LEU A 185 9.66 -2.53 5.30
C LEU A 185 10.72 -1.97 4.36
N ARG A 186 11.80 -2.72 4.13
CA ARG A 186 12.85 -2.33 3.18
C ARG A 186 13.52 -3.50 2.50
N GLN A 187 14.12 -3.21 1.35
CA GLN A 187 15.15 -4.05 0.76
C GLN A 187 16.49 -3.76 1.44
N VAL A 188 17.16 -4.78 1.97
CA VAL A 188 18.48 -4.63 2.61
C VAL A 188 19.55 -4.50 1.52
N GLN A 189 20.01 -3.26 1.29
CA GLN A 189 21.20 -2.98 0.48
C GLN A 189 22.40 -2.72 1.40
N SER A 190 23.60 -3.17 1.01
CA SER A 190 24.82 -3.14 1.83
C SER A 190 25.32 -1.74 2.24
N VAL A 191 24.74 -0.64 1.71
CA VAL A 191 25.28 0.73 1.88
C VAL A 191 24.21 1.80 2.15
N GLN A 192 23.06 1.48 2.77
CA GLN A 192 22.13 2.55 3.20
C GLN A 192 22.38 2.96 4.66
N LYS A 193 22.77 4.23 4.84
CA LYS A 193 22.85 4.94 6.11
C LYS A 193 21.57 4.74 6.92
N LEU A 194 21.73 4.59 8.24
CA LEU A 194 20.64 4.55 9.23
C LEU A 194 19.63 5.68 8.97
N ALA A 195 18.55 5.37 8.24
CA ALA A 195 17.33 6.15 8.40
C ALA A 195 16.75 5.80 9.78
N GLN A 196 16.05 6.73 10.41
CA GLN A 196 15.35 6.46 11.64
C GLN A 196 14.10 5.63 11.28
N TYR A 197 14.23 4.31 11.31
CA TYR A 197 13.19 3.39 10.85
C TYR A 197 12.09 3.24 11.89
N ASP A 198 10.84 3.21 11.44
CA ASP A 198 9.67 2.94 12.27
C ASP A 198 9.39 1.43 12.35
N GLU A 199 8.58 1.04 13.33
CA GLU A 199 8.24 -0.35 13.64
C GLU A 199 6.74 -0.56 13.47
N GLU A 200 6.35 -1.69 12.88
CA GLU A 200 4.95 -2.09 12.86
C GLU A 200 4.57 -2.69 14.22
N ALA A 201 3.60 -2.06 14.89
CA ALA A 201 3.18 -2.46 16.23
C ALA A 201 2.35 -3.75 16.20
N LEU A 202 2.78 -4.75 16.96
CA LEU A 202 2.09 -6.00 17.19
C LEU A 202 1.49 -6.02 18.60
N GLN A 203 0.21 -6.35 18.69
CA GLN A 203 -0.54 -6.40 19.95
C GLN A 203 -0.80 -7.85 20.35
N SER A 204 -1.12 -8.07 21.63
CA SER A 204 -1.56 -9.39 22.10
C SER A 204 -2.72 -9.91 21.27
N GLY A 205 -2.57 -11.12 20.72
CA GLY A 205 -3.57 -11.76 19.85
C GLY A 205 -3.59 -11.27 18.41
N SER A 206 -2.74 -10.31 18.03
CA SER A 206 -2.60 -9.91 16.63
C SER A 206 -2.02 -11.05 15.80
N LYS A 207 -2.42 -11.05 14.53
CA LYS A 207 -1.88 -11.92 13.49
C LYS A 207 -1.30 -11.03 12.42
N HIS A 208 -0.12 -11.38 11.95
CA HIS A 208 0.51 -10.66 10.88
C HIS A 208 1.07 -11.58 9.82
N ARG A 209 0.87 -11.24 8.55
CA ARG A 209 1.33 -12.04 7.42
C ARG A 209 2.57 -11.41 6.84
N ILE A 210 3.57 -12.24 6.53
CA ILE A 210 4.80 -11.79 5.90
C ILE A 210 4.95 -12.52 4.57
N SER A 211 5.06 -11.75 3.49
CA SER A 211 5.22 -12.30 2.14
C SER A 211 6.51 -13.12 2.03
N LEU A 212 6.41 -14.25 1.34
CA LEU A 212 7.54 -15.07 0.95
C LEU A 212 7.81 -15.00 -0.56
N GLY A 213 6.94 -14.31 -1.31
CA GLY A 213 6.96 -14.30 -2.78
C GLY A 213 5.88 -15.20 -3.41
N PHE A 214 5.89 -15.26 -4.74
CA PHE A 214 5.03 -16.13 -5.54
C PHE A 214 5.63 -17.54 -5.71
N HIS A 215 4.77 -18.55 -5.89
CA HIS A 215 5.18 -19.93 -6.23
C HIS A 215 5.35 -20.09 -7.77
N PRO A 216 6.20 -21.00 -8.28
CA PRO A 216 7.11 -21.90 -7.58
C PRO A 216 8.45 -21.28 -7.20
N TYR A 217 8.91 -21.59 -5.99
CA TYR A 217 10.28 -21.26 -5.57
C TYR A 217 11.28 -22.24 -6.15
N LYS A 218 12.44 -21.74 -6.57
CA LYS A 218 13.60 -22.61 -6.85
C LYS A 218 14.22 -23.19 -5.59
N SER A 219 14.11 -22.49 -4.45
CA SER A 219 14.56 -22.99 -3.14
C SER A 219 13.74 -22.41 -1.98
N THR A 220 13.77 -23.07 -0.82
CA THR A 220 13.00 -22.63 0.36
C THR A 220 13.51 -21.28 0.87
N PRO A 221 12.64 -20.26 1.02
CA PRO A 221 13.00 -18.97 1.60
C PRO A 221 13.66 -19.13 2.97
N ARG A 222 14.69 -18.34 3.25
CA ARG A 222 15.33 -18.31 4.57
C ARG A 222 14.80 -17.11 5.35
N ILE A 223 14.34 -17.36 6.56
CA ILE A 223 13.76 -16.34 7.43
C ILE A 223 14.58 -16.28 8.72
N PHE A 224 15.00 -15.08 9.07
CA PHE A 224 15.81 -14.80 10.24
C PHE A 224 15.19 -13.70 11.09
N PHE A 225 15.11 -13.95 12.40
CA PHE A 225 14.76 -12.92 13.39
C PHE A 225 16.03 -12.28 13.94
N THR A 226 16.05 -10.95 14.03
CA THR A 226 17.12 -10.22 14.72
C THR A 226 16.56 -9.13 15.61
N GLY A 227 17.17 -8.91 16.77
CA GLY A 227 16.83 -7.78 17.63
C GLY A 227 17.33 -6.49 17.02
N THR A 228 16.47 -5.47 16.94
CA THR A 228 16.82 -4.18 16.30
C THR A 228 17.61 -3.25 17.22
N GLY A 229 18.07 -3.72 18.38
CA GLY A 229 19.10 -3.06 19.19
C GLY A 229 18.80 -1.61 19.60
N GLY A 230 17.53 -1.18 19.62
CA GLY A 230 17.18 0.20 19.91
C GLY A 230 16.98 0.45 21.40
N ILE A 231 18.03 0.78 22.16
CA ILE A 231 18.03 1.58 23.43
C ILE A 231 17.04 1.15 24.56
N LYS A 232 16.22 0.11 24.41
CA LYS A 232 15.03 -0.17 25.24
C LYS A 232 15.01 -1.55 25.90
N SER A 233 16.03 -2.38 25.71
CA SER A 233 16.16 -3.61 26.51
C SER A 233 17.61 -3.89 26.86
N ASP A 234 17.91 -3.97 28.16
CA ASP A 234 19.20 -4.43 28.70
C ASP A 234 19.41 -5.96 28.56
N LEU A 235 18.61 -6.61 27.69
CA LEU A 235 18.63 -8.05 27.51
C LEU A 235 19.80 -8.48 26.62
N LYS A 236 20.55 -9.49 27.07
CA LYS A 236 21.52 -10.18 26.21
C LYS A 236 20.79 -10.80 25.01
N THR A 237 21.43 -10.84 23.84
CA THR A 237 20.85 -11.33 22.57
C THR A 237 20.14 -12.69 22.70
N ALA A 238 20.72 -13.62 23.46
CA ALA A 238 20.13 -14.94 23.69
C ALA A 238 18.86 -14.91 24.54
N ASP A 239 18.77 -14.04 25.54
CA ASP A 239 17.58 -13.90 26.40
C ASP A 239 16.46 -13.17 25.67
N TRP A 240 16.82 -12.18 24.86
CA TRP A 240 15.91 -11.47 23.97
C TRP A 240 15.23 -12.43 22.99
N GLN A 241 16.01 -13.28 22.30
CA GLN A 241 15.49 -14.23 21.32
C GLN A 241 14.54 -15.25 21.98
N LYS A 242 14.92 -15.80 23.15
CA LYS A 242 14.07 -16.72 23.92
C LYS A 242 12.72 -16.09 24.28
N LYS A 243 12.73 -14.83 24.73
CA LYS A 243 11.49 -14.10 25.07
C LYS A 243 10.63 -13.84 23.85
N LEU A 244 11.21 -13.37 22.74
CA LEU A 244 10.48 -13.16 21.49
C LEU A 244 9.78 -14.46 21.05
N CYS A 245 10.50 -15.58 21.08
CA CYS A 245 9.97 -16.87 20.69
C CYS A 245 8.92 -17.44 21.63
N ALA A 246 8.98 -17.11 22.92
CA ALA A 246 7.92 -17.44 23.86
C ALA A 246 6.63 -16.64 23.59
N VAL A 247 6.74 -15.42 23.07
CA VAL A 247 5.59 -14.59 22.66
C VAL A 247 5.06 -14.95 21.28
N LEU A 248 5.92 -15.45 20.40
CA LEU A 248 5.62 -15.90 19.04
C LEU A 248 5.71 -17.44 18.94
N PRO A 249 4.79 -18.19 19.59
CA PRO A 249 4.95 -19.61 19.88
C PRO A 249 5.07 -20.51 18.65
N ASN A 250 4.67 -20.03 17.47
CA ASN A 250 4.51 -20.86 16.28
C ASN A 250 5.65 -20.74 15.28
N VAL A 251 6.56 -19.77 15.41
CA VAL A 251 7.48 -19.40 14.30
C VAL A 251 8.96 -19.60 14.59
N CYS A 252 9.37 -19.73 15.86
CA CYS A 252 10.78 -19.97 16.18
C CYS A 252 11.13 -21.47 16.20
N SER A 253 12.24 -21.82 15.56
CA SER A 253 12.78 -23.18 15.50
C SER A 253 14.32 -23.17 15.46
N GLY A 254 14.95 -24.33 15.59
CA GLY A 254 16.41 -24.46 15.66
C GLY A 254 16.96 -24.28 17.08
N SER A 255 18.27 -24.46 17.25
CA SER A 255 18.95 -24.33 18.54
C SER A 255 19.15 -22.89 18.99
N ASP A 256 19.25 -21.97 18.03
CA ASP A 256 19.36 -20.52 18.22
C ASP A 256 18.00 -19.81 18.21
N LEU A 257 16.91 -20.52 17.91
CA LEU A 257 15.53 -20.01 17.85
C LEU A 257 15.32 -18.90 16.80
N THR A 258 16.21 -18.75 15.82
CA THR A 258 16.13 -17.67 14.82
C THR A 258 15.47 -18.09 13.51
N TYR A 259 15.17 -19.37 13.31
CA TYR A 259 14.64 -19.90 12.05
C TYR A 259 13.14 -20.15 12.09
N VAL A 260 12.48 -19.99 10.93
CA VAL A 260 11.09 -20.42 10.73
C VAL A 260 11.03 -21.77 10.03
N ASN A 261 10.23 -22.69 10.57
CA ASN A 261 10.00 -24.00 9.96
C ASN A 261 9.21 -23.85 8.65
N SER A 262 9.73 -24.38 7.54
CA SER A 262 9.08 -24.28 6.22
C SER A 262 7.70 -24.95 6.15
N ARG A 263 7.37 -25.84 7.08
CA ARG A 263 6.02 -26.41 7.23
C ARG A 263 4.95 -25.38 7.61
N LEU A 264 5.37 -24.20 8.07
CA LEU A 264 4.48 -23.08 8.42
C LEU A 264 4.17 -22.18 7.22
N PHE A 265 4.77 -22.46 6.06
CA PHE A 265 4.55 -21.65 4.87
C PHE A 265 3.21 -22.02 4.25
N ILE A 266 2.40 -21.00 3.98
CA ILE A 266 1.04 -21.14 3.48
C ILE A 266 0.98 -20.46 2.11
N SER A 267 0.33 -21.11 1.15
CA SER A 267 -0.01 -20.51 -0.15
C SER A 267 -1.41 -19.90 -0.08
N ALA A 268 -1.52 -18.59 -0.29
CA ALA A 268 -2.82 -17.95 -0.47
C ALA A 268 -3.44 -18.32 -1.82
N ARG A 269 -4.77 -18.21 -1.93
CA ARG A 269 -5.50 -18.48 -3.19
C ARG A 269 -5.13 -17.52 -4.32
N ASN A 270 -4.66 -16.33 -3.98
CA ASN A 270 -4.15 -15.34 -4.93
C ASN A 270 -2.70 -15.59 -5.39
N GLY A 271 -2.08 -16.69 -4.94
CA GLY A 271 -0.75 -17.14 -5.38
C GLY A 271 0.42 -16.61 -4.54
N ILE A 272 0.20 -15.65 -3.63
CA ILE A 272 1.23 -15.17 -2.71
C ILE A 272 1.43 -16.21 -1.61
N ASN A 273 2.66 -16.67 -1.39
CA ASN A 273 2.95 -17.46 -0.20
C ASN A 273 3.38 -16.55 0.94
N TYR A 274 3.09 -16.98 2.16
CA TYR A 274 3.37 -16.22 3.36
C TYR A 274 3.59 -17.16 4.54
N PHE A 275 4.04 -16.59 5.65
CA PHE A 275 3.89 -17.20 6.96
C PHE A 275 3.25 -16.20 7.92
N GLU A 276 2.67 -16.72 9.01
CA GLU A 276 1.95 -15.89 9.97
C GLU A 276 2.74 -15.75 11.27
N LEU A 277 2.99 -14.50 11.69
CA LEU A 277 3.31 -14.17 13.06
C LEU A 277 2.02 -14.16 13.88
N LEU A 278 1.99 -14.95 14.95
CA LEU A 278 0.88 -14.94 15.92
C LEU A 278 1.43 -14.53 17.27
N VAL A 279 1.00 -13.37 17.78
CA VAL A 279 1.32 -12.95 19.15
C VAL A 279 0.38 -13.69 20.10
N HIS A 280 0.92 -14.14 21.24
CA HIS A 280 0.13 -14.76 22.30
C HIS A 280 -1.12 -13.93 22.63
N LYS A 281 -2.30 -14.58 22.68
CA LYS A 281 -3.60 -13.91 22.80
C LYS A 281 -3.79 -13.18 24.13
N ASP A 282 -3.34 -13.81 25.21
CA ASP A 282 -3.48 -13.22 26.54
C ASP A 282 -2.40 -12.15 26.77
N LYS A 283 -2.86 -10.91 26.96
CA LYS A 283 -2.03 -9.75 27.25
C LYS A 283 -1.21 -9.92 28.52
N SER A 284 -1.80 -10.49 29.59
CA SER A 284 -1.11 -10.64 30.87
C SER A 284 0.07 -11.61 30.75
N THR A 285 -0.09 -12.66 29.95
CA THR A 285 0.96 -13.62 29.60
C THR A 285 2.06 -12.94 28.79
N VAL A 286 1.72 -12.15 27.76
CA VAL A 286 2.73 -11.38 26.99
C VAL A 286 3.53 -10.47 27.91
N GLN A 287 2.86 -9.68 28.76
CA GLN A 287 3.51 -8.79 29.73
C GLN A 287 4.42 -9.55 30.70
N LYS A 288 3.99 -10.71 31.19
CA LYS A 288 4.79 -11.56 32.09
C LYS A 288 6.02 -12.13 31.40
N ILE A 289 5.88 -12.68 30.20
CA ILE A 289 7.00 -13.23 29.41
C ILE A 289 8.03 -12.14 29.11
N LEU A 290 7.54 -10.97 28.71
CA LEU A 290 8.37 -9.84 28.35
C LEU A 290 8.85 -9.03 29.57
N MET A 291 8.37 -9.33 30.77
CA MET A 291 8.66 -8.59 32.01
C MET A 291 8.37 -7.08 31.88
N ASN A 292 7.25 -6.73 31.26
CA ASN A 292 6.86 -5.34 30.94
C ASN A 292 7.92 -4.55 30.16
N THR A 293 8.75 -5.24 29.38
CA THR A 293 9.73 -4.63 28.49
C THR A 293 9.25 -4.77 27.06
N ASP A 294 9.15 -3.66 26.34
CA ASP A 294 8.83 -3.69 24.92
C ASP A 294 9.94 -4.40 24.14
N ILE A 295 9.55 -5.18 23.13
CA ILE A 295 10.51 -5.88 22.26
C ILE A 295 10.40 -5.34 20.84
N SER A 296 11.54 -4.89 20.30
CA SER A 296 11.68 -4.51 18.91
C SER A 296 12.53 -5.54 18.17
N PHE A 297 12.01 -6.04 17.04
CA PHE A 297 12.65 -7.06 16.22
C PHE A 297 12.52 -6.77 14.73
N SER A 298 13.35 -7.42 13.92
CA SER A 298 13.17 -7.47 12.48
C SER A 298 13.08 -8.91 12.01
N VAL A 299 12.31 -9.08 10.94
CA VAL A 299 12.20 -10.31 10.16
C VAL A 299 12.89 -10.06 8.84
N GLN A 300 13.95 -10.83 8.58
CA GLN A 300 14.65 -10.81 7.31
C GLN A 300 14.24 -12.03 6.49
N VAL A 301 13.69 -11.79 5.30
CA VAL A 301 13.28 -12.80 4.33
C VAL A 301 14.25 -12.76 3.17
N THR A 302 15.01 -13.83 2.98
CA THR A 302 15.84 -14.01 1.79
C THR A 302 15.02 -14.74 0.72
N THR A 303 14.64 -14.03 -0.34
CA THR A 303 13.95 -14.61 -1.49
C THR A 303 14.93 -15.44 -2.31
N SER A 304 14.49 -16.63 -2.71
CA SER A 304 15.35 -17.68 -3.24
C SER A 304 15.80 -17.48 -4.69
N ASP A 305 15.13 -16.60 -5.43
CA ASP A 305 15.33 -16.46 -6.88
C ASP A 305 16.41 -15.43 -7.25
N ASP A 306 16.66 -14.47 -6.37
CA ASP A 306 17.55 -13.32 -6.59
C ASP A 306 18.52 -13.05 -5.43
N GLY A 307 18.37 -13.76 -4.31
CA GLY A 307 19.15 -13.54 -3.10
C GLY A 307 18.86 -12.19 -2.43
N ILE A 308 17.77 -11.52 -2.82
CA ILE A 308 17.36 -10.26 -2.22
C ILE A 308 16.90 -10.55 -0.79
N VAL A 309 17.35 -9.71 0.13
CA VAL A 309 16.94 -9.74 1.53
C VAL A 309 15.96 -8.61 1.77
N TRP A 310 14.74 -8.94 2.14
CA TRP A 310 13.73 -8.00 2.62
C TRP A 310 13.73 -8.00 4.14
N GLU A 311 13.75 -6.83 4.75
CA GLU A 311 13.65 -6.65 6.20
C GLU A 311 12.35 -5.94 6.54
N LYS A 312 11.53 -6.55 7.40
CA LYS A 312 10.35 -5.94 8.00
C LYS A 312 10.52 -5.81 9.52
N ARG A 313 10.27 -4.64 10.09
CA ARG A 313 10.49 -4.30 11.50
C ARG A 313 9.20 -4.26 12.29
N PHE A 314 9.25 -4.81 13.49
CA PHE A 314 8.11 -4.96 14.37
C PHE A 314 8.45 -4.55 15.80
N GLY A 315 7.44 -4.08 16.52
CA GLY A 315 7.49 -3.82 17.95
C GLY A 315 6.35 -4.53 18.66
N ILE A 316 6.62 -5.25 19.75
CA ILE A 316 5.60 -5.81 20.66
C ILE A 316 5.56 -4.92 21.89
N GLU A 317 4.47 -4.18 22.04
CA GLU A 317 4.27 -3.28 23.17
C GLU A 317 3.65 -4.00 24.35
N THR A 318 4.26 -3.82 25.52
CA THR A 318 3.78 -4.36 26.79
C THR A 318 3.05 -3.31 27.62
N ASN A 319 3.34 -2.03 27.39
CA ASN A 319 2.69 -0.90 28.06
C ASN A 319 2.24 0.17 27.05
N PHE A 320 0.92 0.27 26.85
CA PHE A 320 0.30 1.25 25.95
C PHE A 320 0.52 2.72 26.38
N ALA A 321 1.03 2.97 27.60
CA ALA A 321 1.37 4.32 28.06
C ALA A 321 2.70 4.84 27.48
N SER A 322 3.58 3.96 26.97
CA SER A 322 4.94 4.30 26.55
C SER A 322 5.19 4.20 25.05
N ARG A 323 4.21 4.64 24.26
CA ARG A 323 4.39 5.52 23.10
C ARG A 323 3.01 5.74 22.52
N THR A 324 2.61 7.01 22.46
CA THR A 324 1.73 7.46 21.38
C THR A 324 2.26 6.82 20.09
N LYS A 325 1.38 6.16 19.29
CA LYS A 325 1.53 6.21 17.82
C LYS A 325 2.09 7.60 17.56
N ARG A 326 3.30 7.76 17.00
CA ARG A 326 3.80 9.10 16.71
C ARG A 326 2.63 9.79 16.00
N TRP A 327 1.99 10.74 16.69
CA TRP A 327 1.04 11.58 16.02
C TRP A 327 1.90 12.19 14.94
N SER A 328 1.46 12.06 13.68
CA SER A 328 1.96 12.97 12.67
C SER A 328 1.90 14.38 13.27
N PRO A 329 2.91 15.23 13.04
CA PRO A 329 2.80 16.64 13.39
C PRO A 329 1.42 17.14 12.94
N TRP A 330 0.76 17.99 13.74
CA TRP A 330 -0.55 18.52 13.39
C TRP A 330 -0.50 19.12 11.97
N SER A 331 -1.10 18.41 11.02
CA SER A 331 -1.21 18.85 9.63
C SER A 331 -2.46 19.71 9.51
N TYR A 332 -2.27 21.00 9.23
CA TYR A 332 -3.36 21.93 8.94
C TYR A 332 -3.67 21.89 7.46
N TRP A 333 -4.82 21.33 7.11
CA TRP A 333 -5.31 21.29 5.73
C TRP A 333 -6.16 22.52 5.46
N SER A 334 -5.82 23.28 4.41
CA SER A 334 -6.67 24.33 3.88
C SER A 334 -7.49 23.78 2.72
N VAL A 335 -8.81 23.86 2.79
CA VAL A 335 -9.65 23.50 1.66
C VAL A 335 -9.57 24.62 0.61
N TYR A 336 -9.16 24.29 -0.61
CA TYR A 336 -8.89 25.27 -1.68
C TYR A 336 -10.13 26.04 -2.18
N HIS A 337 -11.34 25.52 -1.94
CA HIS A 337 -12.60 26.14 -2.37
C HIS A 337 -13.63 26.19 -1.23
N PRO A 338 -13.37 26.96 -0.16
CA PRO A 338 -14.25 27.00 1.01
C PRO A 338 -15.64 27.57 0.68
N HIS A 339 -15.77 28.29 -0.43
CA HIS A 339 -17.04 28.84 -0.95
C HIS A 339 -17.97 27.79 -1.58
N LEU A 340 -17.46 26.59 -1.90
CA LEU A 340 -18.31 25.47 -2.35
C LEU A 340 -18.99 24.75 -1.18
N PHE A 341 -18.62 25.11 0.06
CA PHE A 341 -19.22 24.56 1.26
C PHE A 341 -20.44 25.40 1.66
N PRO A 342 -21.51 24.76 2.19
CA PRO A 342 -22.62 25.50 2.75
C PRO A 342 -22.11 26.41 3.88
N ASN A 343 -22.48 27.70 3.85
CA ASN A 343 -22.21 28.62 4.96
C ASN A 343 -22.96 28.13 6.21
N TYR A 344 -22.24 27.52 7.16
CA TYR A 344 -22.82 27.03 8.39
C TYR A 344 -22.65 28.04 9.52
N HIS A 345 -23.77 28.61 9.98
CA HIS A 345 -23.80 29.43 11.18
C HIS A 345 -24.02 28.53 12.40
N GLN A 346 -22.96 28.29 13.19
CA GLN A 346 -23.09 27.68 14.51
C GLN A 346 -23.89 28.62 15.42
N HIS A 347 -24.91 28.09 16.10
CA HIS A 347 -25.65 28.84 17.11
C HIS A 347 -25.41 28.26 18.50
N ARG A 348 -25.44 29.11 19.52
CA ARG A 348 -25.18 28.69 20.90
C ARG A 348 -26.50 28.35 21.57
N CYS A 349 -26.63 27.13 22.09
CA CYS A 349 -27.82 26.68 22.81
C CYS A 349 -27.41 25.85 24.03
N CYS A 350 -28.04 26.11 25.18
CA CYS A 350 -27.85 25.37 26.43
C CYS A 350 -26.39 25.29 26.91
N GLY A 351 -25.62 26.37 26.78
CA GLY A 351 -24.22 26.44 27.19
C GLY A 351 -23.22 25.81 26.22
N CYS A 352 -23.70 25.10 25.18
CA CYS A 352 -22.89 24.48 24.13
C CYS A 352 -23.07 25.19 22.79
N TYR A 353 -22.06 25.12 21.93
CA TYR A 353 -22.25 25.39 20.51
C TYR A 353 -23.02 24.22 19.91
N SER A 354 -24.23 24.48 19.41
CA SER A 354 -25.10 23.50 18.77
C SER A 354 -25.22 23.85 17.29
N GLY A 355 -24.89 22.88 16.45
CA GLY A 355 -24.70 23.04 15.02
C GLY A 355 -23.71 21.97 14.63
N CYS A 356 -24.16 21.00 13.83
CA CYS A 356 -23.51 19.70 13.71
C CYS A 356 -22.21 19.76 12.89
N GLY A 357 -21.16 20.38 13.44
CA GLY A 357 -19.83 20.40 12.84
C GLY A 357 -19.32 18.97 12.63
N ALA A 358 -19.43 18.12 13.66
CA ALA A 358 -19.01 16.72 13.54
C ALA A 358 -19.81 15.90 12.51
N VAL A 359 -21.11 16.19 12.32
CA VAL A 359 -21.95 15.48 11.33
C VAL A 359 -21.68 15.98 9.91
N ALA A 360 -21.42 17.28 9.74
CA ALA A 360 -21.02 17.85 8.46
C ALA A 360 -19.61 17.39 8.06
N TRP A 361 -18.66 17.32 8.99
CA TRP A 361 -17.35 16.72 8.77
C TRP A 361 -17.47 15.24 8.43
N ALA A 362 -18.35 14.47 9.08
CA ALA A 362 -18.60 13.08 8.73
C ALA A 362 -19.19 12.92 7.31
N GLN A 363 -20.07 13.83 6.87
CA GLN A 363 -20.57 13.84 5.48
C GLN A 363 -19.51 14.26 4.46
N ILE A 364 -18.60 15.18 4.82
CA ILE A 364 -17.46 15.60 3.99
C ILE A 364 -16.44 14.47 3.88
N PHE A 365 -16.09 13.82 5.00
CA PHE A 365 -15.24 12.64 4.98
C PHE A 365 -15.89 11.51 4.19
N ALA A 366 -17.20 11.26 4.31
CA ALA A 366 -17.88 10.30 3.43
C ALA A 366 -17.88 10.68 1.92
N TYR A 367 -17.55 11.93 1.58
CA TYR A 367 -17.35 12.40 0.20
C TYR A 367 -15.89 12.23 -0.29
N TYR A 368 -14.93 12.16 0.65
CA TYR A 368 -13.50 11.88 0.38
C TYR A 368 -13.10 10.43 0.72
N ASP A 369 -13.97 9.68 1.40
CA ASP A 369 -13.88 8.27 1.79
C ASP A 369 -14.76 7.43 0.85
N ARG A 370 -14.56 7.64 -0.46
CA ARG A 370 -15.12 6.83 -1.55
C ARG A 370 -14.06 6.52 -2.58
#